data_AF-A0A7G9FDW9-F1
#
_entry.id   AF-A0A7G9FDW9-F1
#
_cell.length_a   1.000
_cell.length_b   1.000
_cell.length_c   1.000
_cell.angle_alpha   90.00
_cell.angle_beta   90.00
_cell.angle_gamma   90.00
#
_symmetry.space_group_name_H-M   'P 1'
#
loop_
_entity.id
_entity.type
_entity.pdbx_description
1 polymer ?
#
loop_
_entity_poly.entity_id
_entity_poly.type
_entity_poly.pdbx_seq_one_letter_code
_entity_poly.pdbx_strand_id
1 'polypeptide(L)'
;MKIHVCTIIMLLALVSCRVEQMQRSPAPVFGFTKKITRSEENTLAYQMETALLIDDDEECYKKVEALLKAGADPNKKTGQFKWLDTNPLWDCCGDEKLVSLFISYGADIKKRPYIAKILKGHRIITKEEQIHEWENFPCIVEDDILSVLQLLLKSGADPNLKAYGSSIVLWPATDWNYRRYFNKYGDTAINQAIKYNAFKITKLLIAYGAKLDDKSFAAAKKATELSGSIEMEELVKAQWIRQNGN
;
A
#
# COMPACT_ATOMS: atom_id res chain seq x y z
N MET A 1 -50.64 -51.46 8.63
CA MET A 1 -49.75 -50.31 8.95
C MET A 1 -48.27 -50.68 8.79
N LYS A 2 -47.80 -50.98 7.56
CA LYS A 2 -46.38 -51.30 7.30
C LYS A 2 -45.82 -50.67 6.00
N ILE A 3 -46.53 -49.70 5.42
CA ILE A 3 -46.16 -49.09 4.13
C ILE A 3 -45.68 -47.63 4.28
N HIS A 4 -45.92 -46.97 5.42
CA HIS A 4 -45.54 -45.56 5.63
C HIS A 4 -44.22 -45.31 6.36
N VAL A 5 -43.58 -46.34 6.93
CA VAL A 5 -42.27 -46.17 7.59
C VAL A 5 -41.12 -46.25 6.57
N CYS A 6 -41.25 -47.08 5.53
CA CYS A 6 -40.21 -47.22 4.51
C CYS A 6 -40.09 -46.00 3.58
N THR A 7 -41.18 -45.25 3.35
CA THR A 7 -41.16 -44.05 2.49
C THR A 7 -40.50 -42.86 3.17
N ILE A 8 -40.61 -42.73 4.50
CA ILE A 8 -39.99 -41.64 5.26
C ILE A 8 -38.48 -41.86 5.44
N ILE A 9 -38.02 -43.12 5.57
CA ILE A 9 -36.59 -43.44 5.66
C ILE A 9 -35.89 -43.21 4.30
N MET A 10 -36.54 -43.47 3.17
CA MET A 10 -36.01 -43.17 1.84
C MET A 10 -35.89 -41.67 1.55
N LEU A 11 -36.79 -40.84 2.11
CA LEU A 11 -36.72 -39.38 1.96
C LEU A 11 -35.64 -38.74 2.84
N LEU A 12 -35.35 -39.29 4.02
CA LEU A 12 -34.23 -38.84 4.87
C LEU A 12 -32.86 -39.28 4.34
N ALA A 13 -32.78 -40.41 3.63
CA ALA A 13 -31.56 -40.85 2.95
C ALA A 13 -31.21 -39.99 1.71
N LEU A 14 -32.21 -39.37 1.06
CA LEU A 14 -32.02 -38.49 -0.09
C LEU A 14 -31.60 -37.05 0.27
N VAL A 15 -31.71 -36.66 1.54
CA VAL A 15 -31.26 -35.33 2.02
C VAL A 15 -29.84 -35.38 2.64
N SER A 16 -29.28 -36.57 2.90
CA SER A 16 -27.94 -36.71 3.49
C SER A 16 -26.79 -36.88 2.47
N CYS A 17 -27.07 -36.84 1.16
CA CYS A 17 -26.05 -36.96 0.10
C CYS A 17 -26.10 -35.82 -0.94
N ARG A 18 -26.43 -34.61 -0.49
CA ARG A 18 -25.98 -33.37 -1.18
C ARG A 18 -24.95 -32.64 -0.33
N VAL A 19 -23.87 -33.35 0.02
CA VAL A 19 -22.58 -32.71 -0.16
C VAL A 19 -22.42 -32.67 -1.67
N GLU A 20 -22.89 -31.60 -2.30
CA GLU A 20 -22.23 -31.15 -3.52
C GLU A 20 -20.77 -31.03 -3.09
N GLN A 21 -19.98 -32.06 -3.39
CA GLN A 21 -18.60 -31.83 -3.74
C GLN A 21 -18.73 -30.77 -4.83
N MET A 22 -18.61 -29.51 -4.42
CA MET A 22 -18.09 -28.48 -5.27
C MET A 22 -16.78 -29.08 -5.71
N GLN A 23 -16.83 -29.78 -6.84
CA GLN A 23 -15.67 -30.17 -7.60
C GLN A 23 -15.05 -28.81 -7.86
N ARG A 24 -14.11 -28.42 -6.98
CA ARG A 24 -13.33 -27.21 -7.14
C ARG A 24 -12.80 -27.39 -8.53
N SER A 25 -13.27 -26.55 -9.46
CA SER A 25 -12.68 -26.50 -10.79
C SER A 25 -11.17 -26.56 -10.55
N PRO A 26 -10.44 -27.47 -11.23
CA PRO A 26 -9.01 -27.60 -10.98
C PRO A 26 -8.45 -26.19 -10.99
N ALA A 27 -7.78 -25.82 -9.89
CA ALA A 27 -7.17 -24.50 -9.76
C ALA A 27 -6.45 -24.23 -11.09
N PRO A 28 -6.72 -23.09 -11.76
CA PRO A 28 -6.16 -22.85 -13.07
C PRO A 28 -4.67 -23.10 -13.00
N VAL A 29 -4.20 -24.01 -13.86
CA VAL A 29 -2.79 -24.38 -13.94
C VAL A 29 -2.01 -23.08 -14.09
N PHE A 30 -1.19 -22.77 -13.09
CA PHE A 30 -0.52 -21.49 -12.89
C PHE A 30 0.59 -21.33 -13.95
N GLY A 31 0.20 -20.97 -15.17
CA GLY A 31 1.12 -20.57 -16.24
C GLY A 31 1.42 -19.09 -16.11
N PHE A 32 2.62 -18.74 -15.66
CA PHE A 32 3.18 -17.37 -15.66
C PHE A 32 3.58 -16.92 -17.08
N THR A 33 2.68 -17.02 -18.04
CA THR A 33 2.92 -16.54 -19.40
C THR A 33 1.66 -15.89 -19.93
N LYS A 34 1.36 -14.68 -19.45
CA LYS A 34 0.46 -13.81 -20.19
C LYS A 34 1.21 -13.43 -21.47
N LYS A 35 0.99 -14.19 -22.57
CA LYS A 35 1.41 -13.76 -23.91
C LYS A 35 0.66 -12.47 -24.22
N ILE A 36 1.32 -11.33 -24.06
CA ILE A 36 0.80 -10.02 -24.41
C ILE A 36 0.61 -10.02 -25.93
N THR A 37 -0.57 -9.59 -26.38
CA THR A 37 -0.85 -9.42 -27.81
C THR A 37 -0.25 -8.10 -28.29
N ARG A 38 0.24 -8.02 -29.54
CA ARG A 38 0.72 -6.76 -30.15
C ARG A 38 -0.30 -5.61 -30.06
N SER A 39 -1.60 -5.92 -29.98
CA SER A 39 -2.66 -4.94 -29.77
C SER A 39 -2.68 -4.34 -28.36
N GLU A 40 -2.22 -5.06 -27.34
CA GLU A 40 -2.10 -4.56 -25.97
C GLU A 40 -0.88 -3.63 -25.81
N GLU A 41 0.19 -3.87 -26.59
CA GLU A 41 1.44 -3.08 -26.56
C GLU A 41 1.23 -1.62 -27.02
N ASN A 42 0.27 -1.37 -27.91
CA ASN A 42 -0.01 -0.03 -28.43
C ASN A 42 -0.93 0.80 -27.53
N THR A 43 -1.36 0.27 -26.38
CA THR A 43 -2.20 1.05 -25.46
C THR A 43 -1.34 2.02 -24.65
N LEU A 44 -1.84 3.24 -24.42
CA LEU A 44 -1.17 4.21 -23.54
C LEU A 44 -0.92 3.66 -22.13
N ALA A 45 -1.80 2.76 -21.66
CA ALA A 45 -1.64 2.09 -20.37
C ALA A 45 -0.43 1.13 -20.34
N TYR A 46 -0.16 0.41 -21.44
CA TYR A 46 1.03 -0.43 -21.56
C TYR A 46 2.29 0.39 -21.70
N GLN A 47 2.24 1.42 -22.54
CA GLN A 47 3.37 2.34 -22.70
C GLN A 47 3.73 3.01 -21.36
N MET A 48 2.74 3.37 -20.54
CA MET A 48 2.97 3.89 -19.19
C MET A 48 3.66 2.88 -18.27
N GLU A 49 3.27 1.60 -18.29
CA GLU A 49 3.99 0.55 -17.55
C GLU A 49 5.45 0.44 -18.00
N THR A 50 5.69 0.38 -19.32
CA THR A 50 7.06 0.29 -19.85
C THR A 50 7.90 1.52 -19.57
N ALA A 51 7.30 2.72 -19.53
CA ALA A 51 8.02 3.96 -19.26
C ALA A 51 8.53 4.01 -17.82
N LEU A 52 7.74 3.50 -16.86
CA LEU A 52 8.11 3.44 -15.45
C LEU A 52 9.12 2.34 -15.10
N LEU A 53 9.43 1.45 -16.04
CA LEU A 53 10.49 0.43 -15.91
C LEU A 53 11.85 0.92 -16.42
N ILE A 54 11.96 2.18 -16.84
CA ILE A 54 13.21 2.76 -17.34
C ILE A 54 14.05 3.22 -16.15
N ASP A 55 15.29 2.73 -16.09
CA ASP A 55 16.23 3.02 -15.00
C ASP A 55 16.80 4.44 -15.04
N ASP A 56 16.84 5.10 -16.20
CA ASP A 56 17.28 6.50 -16.32
C ASP A 56 16.15 7.45 -15.94
N ASP A 57 16.30 8.16 -14.83
CA ASP A 57 15.27 9.05 -14.26
C ASP A 57 14.79 10.12 -15.25
N GLU A 58 15.70 10.71 -16.04
CA GLU A 58 15.37 11.78 -16.98
C GLU A 58 14.67 11.25 -18.25
N GLU A 59 15.07 10.08 -18.75
CA GLU A 59 14.39 9.38 -19.83
C GLU A 59 13.00 8.90 -19.40
N CYS A 60 12.90 8.31 -18.20
CA CYS A 60 11.64 7.91 -17.56
C CYS A 60 10.69 9.11 -17.49
N TYR A 61 11.15 10.23 -16.91
CA TYR A 61 10.36 11.45 -16.80
C TYR A 61 9.86 11.96 -18.15
N LYS A 62 10.75 12.07 -19.16
CA LYS A 62 10.38 12.56 -20.50
C LYS A 62 9.33 11.68 -21.17
N LYS A 63 9.46 10.35 -21.04
CA LYS A 63 8.50 9.40 -21.62
C LYS A 63 7.16 9.46 -20.92
N VAL A 64 7.15 9.47 -19.58
CA VAL A 64 5.90 9.62 -18.80
C VAL A 64 5.21 10.93 -19.16
N GLU A 65 5.94 12.04 -19.24
CA GLU A 65 5.39 13.34 -19.61
C GLU A 65 4.78 13.33 -21.02
N ALA A 66 5.47 12.74 -22.00
CA ALA A 66 4.97 12.61 -23.37
C ALA A 66 3.67 11.80 -23.44
N LEU A 67 3.57 10.71 -22.66
CA LEU A 67 2.38 9.88 -22.59
C LEU A 67 1.19 10.62 -21.96
N LEU A 68 1.43 11.34 -20.86
CA LEU A 68 0.40 12.16 -20.22
C LEU A 68 -0.10 13.28 -21.15
N LYS A 69 0.80 13.94 -21.90
CA LYS A 69 0.45 14.90 -22.96
C LYS A 69 -0.37 14.26 -24.09
N ALA A 70 -0.14 12.99 -24.40
CA ALA A 70 -0.91 12.22 -25.38
C ALA A 70 -2.27 11.73 -24.86
N GLY A 71 -2.64 12.06 -23.61
CA GLY A 71 -3.92 11.69 -23.00
C GLY A 71 -3.90 10.36 -22.25
N ALA A 72 -2.72 9.87 -21.84
CA ALA A 72 -2.66 8.73 -20.93
C ALA A 72 -3.33 9.09 -19.60
N ASP A 73 -4.15 8.18 -19.07
CA ASP A 73 -4.79 8.35 -17.76
C ASP A 73 -3.73 8.21 -16.65
N PRO A 74 -3.46 9.26 -15.84
CA PRO A 74 -2.44 9.22 -14.79
C PRO A 74 -2.74 8.20 -13.69
N ASN A 75 -3.96 7.65 -13.65
CA ASN A 75 -4.38 6.64 -12.69
C ASN A 75 -4.32 5.21 -13.23
N LYS A 76 -3.89 5.03 -14.49
CA LYS A 76 -3.99 3.75 -15.19
C LYS A 76 -2.72 3.39 -15.95
N LYS A 77 -2.21 2.20 -15.66
CA LYS A 77 -1.26 1.45 -16.48
C LYS A 77 -1.65 -0.02 -16.54
N THR A 78 -1.04 -0.79 -17.43
CA THR A 78 -1.18 -2.26 -17.37
C THR A 78 -0.39 -2.82 -16.18
N GLY A 79 -0.70 -4.07 -15.84
CA GLY A 79 -0.05 -4.75 -14.73
C GLY A 79 -0.70 -6.09 -14.46
N GLN A 80 0.03 -6.96 -13.78
CA GLN A 80 -0.41 -8.33 -13.50
C GLN A 80 -1.49 -8.34 -12.40
N PHE A 81 -1.32 -7.54 -11.35
CA PHE A 81 -2.22 -7.48 -10.21
C PHE A 81 -3.00 -6.17 -10.20
N LYS A 82 -4.25 -6.24 -10.67
CA LYS A 82 -5.11 -5.06 -10.93
C LYS A 82 -5.01 -3.95 -9.87
N TRP A 83 -5.21 -4.24 -8.59
CA TRP A 83 -5.17 -3.16 -7.59
C TRP A 83 -3.76 -2.65 -7.29
N LEU A 84 -2.70 -3.46 -7.30
CA LEU A 84 -1.34 -2.98 -7.04
C LEU A 84 -0.79 -2.26 -8.27
N ASP A 85 -0.64 -3.00 -9.36
CA ASP A 85 0.29 -2.67 -10.44
C ASP A 85 -0.33 -1.77 -11.51
N THR A 86 -1.64 -1.47 -11.45
CA THR A 86 -2.30 -0.69 -12.53
C THR A 86 -2.40 0.80 -12.25
N ASN A 87 -1.82 1.31 -11.15
CA ASN A 87 -1.78 2.74 -10.89
C ASN A 87 -0.33 3.22 -10.93
N PRO A 88 0.01 4.14 -11.85
CA PRO A 88 1.36 4.68 -12.01
C PRO A 88 1.97 5.20 -10.71
N LEU A 89 1.21 6.00 -9.95
CA LEU A 89 1.68 6.61 -8.72
C LEU A 89 2.09 5.61 -7.65
N TRP A 90 1.57 4.37 -7.68
CA TRP A 90 1.96 3.34 -6.70
C TRP A 90 3.43 2.94 -6.82
N ASP A 91 4.00 2.99 -8.02
CA ASP A 91 5.36 2.56 -8.30
C ASP A 91 6.37 3.69 -8.10
N CYS A 92 5.98 4.93 -8.45
CA CYS A 92 6.85 6.11 -8.33
C CYS A 92 6.55 6.99 -7.10
N CYS A 93 5.77 6.52 -6.10
CA CYS A 93 5.36 7.34 -4.96
C CYS A 93 6.51 7.91 -4.11
N GLY A 94 7.77 7.49 -4.32
CA GLY A 94 8.96 8.04 -3.68
C GLY A 94 9.74 9.06 -4.51
N ASP A 95 9.39 9.29 -5.79
CA ASP A 95 10.04 10.26 -6.67
C ASP A 95 9.24 11.56 -6.72
N GLU A 96 9.79 12.65 -6.19
CA GLU A 96 9.12 13.95 -6.13
C GLU A 96 8.74 14.50 -7.51
N LYS A 97 9.62 14.36 -8.52
CA LYS A 97 9.40 14.90 -9.86
C LYS A 97 8.25 14.16 -10.54
N LEU A 98 8.28 12.83 -10.50
CA LEU A 98 7.21 12.01 -11.09
C LEU A 98 5.89 12.17 -10.33
N VAL A 99 5.91 12.20 -9.00
CA VAL A 99 4.70 12.44 -8.18
C VAL A 99 4.07 13.79 -8.54
N SER A 100 4.88 14.85 -8.62
CA SER A 100 4.41 16.18 -9.00
C SER A 100 3.78 16.19 -10.40
N LEU A 101 4.44 15.51 -11.35
CA LEU A 101 3.94 15.37 -12.71
C LEU A 101 2.58 14.66 -12.73
N PHE A 102 2.45 13.48 -12.11
CA PHE A 102 1.18 12.75 -12.06
C PHE A 102 0.06 13.54 -11.39
N ILE A 103 0.35 14.26 -10.30
CA ILE A 103 -0.61 15.14 -9.63
C ILE A 103 -1.08 16.24 -10.59
N SER A 104 -0.18 16.86 -11.34
CA SER A 104 -0.52 17.93 -12.28
C SER A 104 -1.46 17.49 -13.42
N TYR A 105 -1.44 16.20 -13.77
CA TYR A 105 -2.33 15.61 -14.78
C TYR A 105 -3.60 14.98 -14.17
N GLY A 106 -3.82 15.06 -12.86
CA GLY A 106 -5.06 14.59 -12.22
C GLY A 106 -4.99 13.19 -11.61
N ALA A 107 -3.81 12.75 -11.13
CA ALA A 107 -3.71 11.55 -10.31
C ALA A 107 -4.57 11.64 -9.03
N ASP A 108 -5.25 10.55 -8.70
CA ASP A 108 -6.14 10.45 -7.54
C ASP A 108 -5.35 10.05 -6.28
N ILE A 109 -5.03 11.05 -5.49
CA ILE A 109 -4.19 10.92 -4.29
C ILE A 109 -4.96 10.34 -3.08
N LYS A 110 -6.30 10.35 -3.12
CA LYS A 110 -7.15 9.99 -1.97
C LYS A 110 -7.45 8.50 -1.90
N LYS A 111 -7.40 7.81 -3.04
CA LYS A 111 -7.86 6.41 -3.10
C LYS A 111 -6.92 5.42 -2.44
N ARG A 112 -5.60 5.65 -2.40
CA ARG A 112 -4.64 4.62 -1.98
C ARG A 112 -3.80 5.04 -0.77
N PRO A 113 -3.29 4.08 0.02
CA PRO A 113 -2.47 4.36 1.19
C PRO A 113 -1.03 4.77 0.80
N TYR A 114 -0.85 5.79 -0.06
CA TYR A 114 0.48 6.19 -0.57
C TYR A 114 1.46 6.53 0.56
N ILE A 115 1.01 7.29 1.56
CA ILE A 115 1.83 7.64 2.73
C ILE A 115 2.31 6.40 3.48
N ALA A 116 1.39 5.48 3.81
CA ALA A 116 1.76 4.26 4.52
C ALA A 116 2.62 3.31 3.65
N LYS A 117 2.41 3.30 2.32
CA LYS A 117 3.18 2.51 1.37
C LYS A 117 4.65 2.93 1.32
N ILE A 118 4.95 4.23 1.30
CA ILE A 118 6.34 4.75 1.32
C ILE A 118 7.05 4.30 2.60
N LEU A 119 6.40 4.51 3.74
CA LEU A 119 6.99 4.26 5.06
C LEU A 119 7.05 2.77 5.45
N LYS A 120 6.22 1.92 4.82
CA LYS A 120 6.13 0.50 5.18
C LYS A 120 7.10 -0.34 4.35
N GLY A 121 7.89 -1.17 5.04
CA GLY A 121 8.83 -2.10 4.42
C GLY A 121 10.27 -1.60 4.42
N HIS A 122 10.50 -0.37 4.86
CA HIS A 122 11.82 0.24 4.99
C HIS A 122 12.09 0.58 6.45
N ARG A 123 13.37 0.52 6.84
CA ARG A 123 13.82 1.17 8.07
C ARG A 123 14.02 2.65 7.77
N ILE A 124 13.37 3.53 8.53
CA ILE A 124 13.58 4.96 8.42
C ILE A 124 14.79 5.30 9.28
N ILE A 125 15.76 6.01 8.70
CA ILE A 125 17.01 6.37 9.36
C ILE A 125 17.32 7.85 9.17
N THR A 126 18.19 8.40 10.02
CA THR A 126 18.78 9.73 9.78
C THR A 126 19.99 9.64 8.85
N LYS A 127 20.44 10.79 8.34
CA LYS A 127 21.64 10.86 7.50
C LYS A 127 22.90 10.42 8.25
N GLU A 128 22.95 10.70 9.54
CA GLU A 128 24.05 10.29 10.42
C GLU A 128 24.09 8.76 10.56
N GLU A 129 22.92 8.11 10.72
CA GLU A 129 22.80 6.66 10.81
C GLU A 129 23.14 5.93 9.50
N GLN A 130 22.86 6.55 8.34
CA GLN A 130 23.16 5.98 7.02
C GLN A 130 24.65 5.65 6.83
N ILE A 131 25.53 6.46 7.41
CA ILE A 131 26.98 6.31 7.28
C ILE A 131 27.48 5.05 8.04
N HIS A 132 26.70 4.55 9.00
CA HIS A 132 27.09 3.46 9.89
C HIS A 132 26.50 2.09 9.51
N GLU A 133 25.50 2.03 8.63
CA GLU A 133 24.87 0.77 8.22
C GLU A 133 25.25 0.36 6.80
N TRP A 134 26.20 -0.57 6.72
CA TRP A 134 26.27 -1.51 5.60
C TRP A 134 25.78 -2.86 6.11
N GLU A 135 24.51 -3.23 5.84
CA GLU A 135 24.05 -4.61 5.56
C GLU A 135 22.51 -4.83 5.72
N ASN A 136 21.95 -5.49 4.70
CA ASN A 136 20.79 -6.40 4.70
C ASN A 136 19.34 -5.92 4.83
N PHE A 137 19.01 -4.64 5.04
CA PHE A 137 17.61 -4.17 4.92
C PHE A 137 17.47 -2.90 4.06
N PRO A 138 16.41 -2.79 3.25
CA PRO A 138 16.15 -1.56 2.52
C PRO A 138 15.85 -0.44 3.53
N CYS A 139 16.69 0.58 3.56
CA CYS A 139 16.57 1.76 4.41
C CYS A 139 16.15 2.98 3.59
N ILE A 140 15.49 3.93 4.24
CA ILE A 140 15.12 5.22 3.66
C ILE A 140 15.59 6.30 4.62
N VAL A 141 16.28 7.30 4.08
CA VAL A 141 16.69 8.49 4.83
C VAL A 141 15.47 9.40 5.03
N GLU A 142 15.21 9.80 6.27
CA GLU A 142 14.06 10.61 6.65
C GLU A 142 13.93 11.89 5.81
N ASP A 143 15.05 12.58 5.59
CA ASP A 143 15.09 13.84 4.86
C ASP A 143 14.74 13.69 3.38
N ASP A 144 15.08 12.55 2.77
CA ASP A 144 14.96 12.33 1.33
C ASP A 144 13.49 12.10 0.92
N ILE A 145 12.68 11.54 1.81
CA ILE A 145 11.24 11.33 1.55
C ILE A 145 10.37 12.46 2.09
N LEU A 146 10.93 13.38 2.89
CA LEU A 146 10.13 14.40 3.57
C LEU A 146 9.41 15.32 2.57
N SER A 147 10.06 15.69 1.47
CA SER A 147 9.46 16.55 0.43
C SER A 147 8.29 15.84 -0.28
N VAL A 148 8.47 14.57 -0.63
CA VAL A 148 7.45 13.74 -1.28
C VAL A 148 6.24 13.53 -0.38
N LEU A 149 6.46 13.25 0.92
CA LEU A 149 5.36 13.14 1.88
C LEU A 149 4.60 14.47 2.02
N GLN A 150 5.31 15.60 2.10
CA GLN A 150 4.67 16.91 2.14
C GLN A 150 3.83 17.16 0.88
N LEU A 151 4.34 16.82 -0.30
CA LEU A 151 3.65 16.97 -1.58
C LEU A 151 2.35 16.15 -1.61
N LEU A 152 2.42 14.87 -1.23
CA LEU A 152 1.26 13.99 -1.19
C LEU A 152 0.20 14.46 -0.19
N LEU A 153 0.63 14.84 1.03
CA LEU A 153 -0.26 15.32 2.08
C LEU A 153 -0.95 16.64 1.69
N LYS A 154 -0.20 17.60 1.14
CA LYS A 154 -0.76 18.86 0.59
C LYS A 154 -1.77 18.60 -0.53
N SER A 155 -1.55 17.56 -1.31
CA SER A 155 -2.43 17.14 -2.42
C SER A 155 -3.63 16.31 -1.94
N GLY A 156 -3.78 16.11 -0.63
CA GLY A 156 -4.94 15.48 -0.02
C GLY A 156 -4.81 13.97 0.21
N ALA A 157 -3.60 13.42 0.24
CA ALA A 157 -3.38 12.03 0.69
C ALA A 157 -3.88 11.86 2.13
N ASP A 158 -4.60 10.78 2.41
CA ASP A 158 -5.05 10.48 3.77
C ASP A 158 -3.93 9.76 4.57
N PRO A 159 -3.37 10.39 5.62
CA PRO A 159 -2.30 9.80 6.41
C PRO A 159 -2.76 8.62 7.29
N ASN A 160 -4.07 8.40 7.43
CA ASN A 160 -4.65 7.37 8.29
C ASN A 160 -4.90 6.04 7.56
N LEU A 161 -4.79 6.03 6.23
CA LEU A 161 -4.92 4.78 5.49
C LEU A 161 -3.79 3.83 5.86
N LYS A 162 -4.15 2.56 6.06
CA LYS A 162 -3.21 1.51 6.45
C LYS A 162 -2.65 0.81 5.21
N ALA A 163 -1.42 0.32 5.31
CA ALA A 163 -0.81 -0.53 4.30
C ALA A 163 -0.17 -1.78 4.95
N TYR A 164 -0.14 -2.88 4.20
CA TYR A 164 0.55 -4.11 4.56
C TYR A 164 1.62 -4.42 3.52
N GLY A 165 2.78 -3.75 3.64
CA GLY A 165 3.94 -3.93 2.76
C GLY A 165 3.61 -3.80 1.26
N SER A 166 4.59 -4.12 0.42
CA SER A 166 4.46 -4.11 -1.05
C SER A 166 4.17 -5.47 -1.67
N SER A 167 4.33 -6.57 -0.91
CA SER A 167 4.44 -7.93 -1.46
C SER A 167 3.16 -8.77 -1.38
N ILE A 168 2.07 -8.27 -0.80
CA ILE A 168 0.86 -9.06 -0.66
C ILE A 168 -0.04 -8.94 -1.90
N VAL A 169 -0.30 -10.07 -2.55
CA VAL A 169 -1.29 -10.18 -3.63
C VAL A 169 -2.57 -10.81 -3.08
N LEU A 170 -3.68 -10.07 -3.12
CA LEU A 170 -5.00 -10.57 -2.75
C LEU A 170 -5.81 -11.01 -3.97
N TRP A 171 -6.57 -12.09 -3.82
CA TRP A 171 -7.45 -12.62 -4.88
C TRP A 171 -8.92 -12.65 -4.42
N PRO A 172 -9.85 -11.99 -5.14
CA PRO A 172 -9.62 -11.11 -6.28
C PRO A 172 -8.94 -9.78 -5.89
N ALA A 173 -8.11 -9.22 -6.77
CA ALA A 173 -7.35 -7.99 -6.52
C ALA A 173 -8.25 -6.74 -6.66
N THR A 174 -9.14 -6.53 -5.69
CA THR A 174 -10.12 -5.44 -5.66
C THR A 174 -9.81 -4.45 -4.54
N ASP A 175 -10.19 -3.18 -4.72
CA ASP A 175 -10.02 -2.14 -3.72
C ASP A 175 -10.61 -2.52 -2.35
N TRP A 176 -11.81 -3.11 -2.36
CA TRP A 176 -12.47 -3.57 -1.15
C TRP A 176 -11.65 -4.63 -0.39
N ASN A 177 -11.08 -5.61 -1.10
CA ASN A 177 -10.25 -6.65 -0.46
C ASN A 177 -8.98 -6.06 0.17
N TYR A 178 -8.28 -5.18 -0.54
CA TYR A 178 -7.08 -4.52 -0.01
C TYR A 178 -7.40 -3.63 1.18
N ARG A 179 -8.43 -2.78 1.11
CA ARG A 179 -8.85 -1.95 2.26
C ARG A 179 -9.21 -2.79 3.46
N ARG A 180 -10.03 -3.84 3.28
CA ARG A 180 -10.43 -4.74 4.37
C ARG A 180 -9.22 -5.41 5.00
N TYR A 181 -8.30 -5.93 4.17
CA TYR A 181 -7.09 -6.60 4.65
C TYR A 181 -6.17 -5.63 5.38
N PHE A 182 -5.87 -4.46 4.80
CA PHE A 182 -5.02 -3.45 5.41
C PHE A 182 -5.62 -2.86 6.69
N ASN A 183 -6.94 -2.69 6.77
CA ASN A 183 -7.58 -2.23 8.01
C ASN A 183 -7.40 -3.24 9.14
N LYS A 184 -7.40 -4.54 8.83
CA LYS A 184 -7.25 -5.61 9.83
C LYS A 184 -5.79 -5.88 10.20
N TYR A 185 -4.89 -5.91 9.22
CA TYR A 185 -3.51 -6.39 9.40
C TYR A 185 -2.45 -5.32 9.15
N GLY A 186 -2.80 -4.25 8.44
CA GLY A 186 -1.90 -3.17 8.11
C GLY A 186 -1.52 -2.30 9.30
N ASP A 187 -0.62 -1.37 9.02
CA ASP A 187 -0.17 -0.37 9.98
C ASP A 187 -0.35 1.04 9.41
N THR A 188 -0.49 2.02 10.30
CA THR A 188 -0.57 3.42 9.90
C THR A 188 0.84 3.96 9.62
N ALA A 189 0.90 4.98 8.77
CA ALA A 189 2.12 5.72 8.49
C ALA A 189 2.78 6.25 9.78
N ILE A 190 1.97 6.82 10.68
CA ILE A 190 2.46 7.42 11.93
C ILE A 190 3.10 6.39 12.86
N ASN A 191 2.56 5.17 12.95
CA ASN A 191 3.17 4.12 13.78
C ASN A 191 4.53 3.66 13.23
N GLN A 192 4.71 3.66 11.90
CA GLN A 192 6.03 3.37 11.32
C GLN A 192 7.03 4.48 11.61
N ALA A 193 6.62 5.75 11.46
CA ALA A 193 7.47 6.90 11.78
C ALA A 193 7.88 6.91 13.26
N ILE A 194 6.93 6.70 14.17
CA ILE A 194 7.18 6.60 15.61
C ILE A 194 8.16 5.45 15.89
N LYS A 195 7.89 4.25 15.38
CA LYS A 195 8.72 3.05 15.63
C LYS A 195 10.21 3.28 15.35
N TYR A 196 10.51 4.02 14.29
CA TYR A 196 11.88 4.31 13.86
C TYR A 196 12.40 5.68 14.34
N ASN A 197 11.73 6.29 15.32
CA ASN A 197 12.13 7.56 15.90
C ASN A 197 12.22 8.73 14.89
N ALA A 198 11.46 8.66 13.79
CA ALA A 198 11.45 9.66 12.72
C ALA A 198 10.62 10.89 13.14
N PHE A 199 11.24 11.81 13.87
CA PHE A 199 10.56 12.96 14.46
C PHE A 199 9.99 13.95 13.44
N LYS A 200 10.69 14.22 12.35
CA LYS A 200 10.23 15.19 11.33
C LYS A 200 9.00 14.64 10.64
N ILE A 201 9.02 13.36 10.26
CA ILE A 201 7.87 12.68 9.66
C ILE A 201 6.72 12.56 10.65
N THR A 202 6.97 12.20 11.91
CA THR A 202 5.92 12.07 12.92
C THR A 202 5.20 13.40 13.15
N LYS A 203 5.95 14.50 13.31
CA LYS A 203 5.38 15.85 13.46
C LYS A 203 4.61 16.29 12.20
N LEU A 204 5.15 15.99 11.02
CA LEU A 204 4.48 16.27 9.75
C LEU A 204 3.13 15.54 9.68
N LEU A 205 3.09 14.23 9.96
CA LEU A 205 1.87 13.45 9.91
C LEU A 205 0.80 13.98 10.89
N ILE A 206 1.20 14.32 12.12
CA ILE A 206 0.29 14.94 13.10
C ILE A 206 -0.30 16.26 12.58
N ALA A 207 0.53 17.10 11.95
CA ALA A 207 0.08 18.38 11.39
C ALA A 207 -0.97 18.23 10.28
N TYR A 208 -0.96 17.10 9.56
CA TYR A 208 -1.95 16.77 8.52
C TYR A 208 -3.06 15.84 9.03
N GLY A 209 -3.25 15.72 10.35
CA GLY A 209 -4.39 15.02 10.94
C GLY A 209 -4.25 13.50 11.03
N ALA A 210 -3.01 12.99 11.08
CA ALA A 210 -2.77 11.59 11.42
C ALA A 210 -3.19 11.31 12.87
N LYS A 211 -3.94 10.23 13.06
CA LYS A 211 -4.45 9.78 14.35
C LYS A 211 -3.58 8.66 14.91
N LEU A 212 -3.34 8.74 16.21
CA LEU A 212 -2.78 7.65 16.98
C LEU A 212 -3.83 6.54 17.18
N ASP A 213 -3.36 5.31 17.26
CA ASP A 213 -4.17 4.13 17.54
C ASP A 213 -3.51 3.26 18.63
N ASP A 214 -4.11 2.10 18.94
CA ASP A 214 -3.67 1.23 20.02
C ASP A 214 -2.23 0.72 19.86
N LYS A 215 -1.67 0.77 18.64
CA LYS A 215 -0.28 0.36 18.37
C LYS A 215 0.72 1.50 18.60
N SER A 216 0.29 2.75 18.70
CA SER A 216 1.17 3.92 18.79
C SER A 216 2.06 3.91 20.04
N PHE A 217 1.54 3.52 21.20
CA PHE A 217 2.35 3.41 22.42
C PHE A 217 3.39 2.30 22.33
N ALA A 218 3.02 1.15 21.75
CA ALA A 218 3.96 0.05 21.52
C ALA A 218 5.06 0.44 20.51
N ALA A 219 4.72 1.23 19.49
CA ALA A 219 5.70 1.79 18.57
C ALA A 219 6.65 2.77 19.28
N ALA A 220 6.12 3.64 20.15
CA ALA A 220 6.94 4.61 20.88
C ALA A 220 7.93 3.93 21.82
N LYS A 221 7.50 2.88 22.52
CA LYS A 221 8.39 2.09 23.38
C LYS A 221 9.53 1.45 22.60
N LYS A 222 9.25 0.93 21.38
CA LYS A 222 10.30 0.43 20.48
C LYS A 222 11.27 1.53 20.04
N ALA A 223 10.77 2.74 19.82
CA ALA A 223 11.62 3.88 19.48
C ALA A 223 12.61 4.20 20.62
N THR A 224 12.14 4.13 21.87
CA THR A 224 12.99 4.30 23.06
C THR A 224 13.98 3.15 23.22
N GLU A 225 13.58 1.91 22.96
CA GLU A 225 14.50 0.75 22.96
C GLU A 225 15.61 0.90 21.90
N LEU A 226 15.29 1.46 20.73
CA LEU A 226 16.25 1.67 19.64
C LEU A 226 17.19 2.86 19.88
N SER A 227 16.66 3.98 20.37
CA SER A 227 17.40 5.25 20.48
C SER A 227 17.95 5.56 21.87
N GLY A 228 17.44 4.90 22.91
CA GLY A 228 17.68 5.25 24.31
C GLY A 228 16.95 6.52 24.79
N SER A 229 16.19 7.20 23.93
CA SER A 229 15.48 8.45 24.25
C SER A 229 13.99 8.24 24.49
N ILE A 230 13.44 8.94 25.50
CA ILE A 230 12.00 8.92 25.83
C ILE A 230 11.19 10.01 25.11
N GLU A 231 11.85 10.91 24.37
CA GLU A 231 11.20 12.08 23.75
C GLU A 231 10.04 11.69 22.81
N MET A 232 10.19 10.60 22.06
CA MET A 232 9.13 10.11 21.18
C MET A 232 7.93 9.60 21.97
N GLU A 233 8.15 8.94 23.11
CA GLU A 233 7.05 8.54 23.99
C GLU A 233 6.31 9.76 24.55
N GLU A 234 7.03 10.80 24.95
CA GLU A 234 6.43 12.04 25.45
C GLU A 234 5.59 12.72 24.37
N LEU A 235 6.11 12.79 23.14
CA LEU A 235 5.37 13.31 21.99
C LEU A 235 4.08 12.52 21.73
N VAL A 236 4.15 11.19 21.77
CA VAL A 236 2.99 10.30 21.58
C VAL A 236 1.98 10.47 22.71
N LYS A 237 2.42 10.52 23.98
CA LYS A 237 1.55 10.76 25.14
C LYS A 237 0.84 12.12 25.04
N ALA A 238 1.58 13.19 24.73
CA ALA A 238 1.01 14.52 24.55
C ALA A 238 -0.02 14.56 23.41
N GLN A 239 0.29 13.94 22.28
CA GLN A 239 -0.63 13.87 21.15
C GLN A 239 -1.88 13.03 21.45
N TRP A 240 -1.74 11.93 22.20
CA TRP A 240 -2.88 11.09 22.60
C TRP A 240 -3.87 11.86 23.48
N ILE A 241 -3.37 12.65 24.42
CA ILE A 241 -4.19 13.53 25.25
C ILE A 241 -4.92 14.55 24.37
N ARG A 242 -4.23 15.22 23.42
CA ARG A 242 -4.86 16.16 22.49
C ARG A 242 -5.94 15.52 21.61
N GLN A 243 -5.74 14.28 21.20
CA GLN A 243 -6.66 13.56 20.32
C GLN A 243 -7.94 13.12 21.05
N ASN A 244 -7.84 12.67 22.30
CA ASN A 244 -8.94 12.01 23.03
C ASN A 244 -9.47 12.82 24.22
N GLY A 245 -8.83 13.93 24.58
CA GLY A 245 -9.10 14.72 25.78
C GLY A 245 -10.15 15.82 25.63
N ASN A 246 -11.17 15.63 24.79
CA ASN A 246 -12.38 16.46 24.79
C ASN A 246 -13.52 15.71 25.49
#